data_AF-A0A7W7HAR6-F1
#
_entry.id   AF-A0A7W7HAR6-F1
#
_cell.length_a   1.000
_cell.length_b   1.000
_cell.length_c   1.000
_cell.angle_alpha   90.00
_cell.angle_beta   90.00
_cell.angle_gamma   90.00
#
_symmetry.space_group_name_H-M   'P 1'
#
loop_
_entity.id
_entity.type
_entity.pdbx_description
1 polymer ?
#
loop_
_entity_poly.entity_id
_entity_poly.type
_entity_poly.pdbx_seq_one_letter_code
_entity_poly.pdbx_strand_id
1 'polypeptide(L)'
;MPEPQRAIEESLSWRNRRIRAANLPYPPGVLEACEQFDRDHSAWSASWMPENTGKGWERPAGFGARRTDGERLRGCDDFRPGLDDNVPRTPWAFGATIADLERRVAEFEALIAMEADLTRRLTPRIGGIR
;
A
#
# COMPACT_ATOMS: atom_id res chain seq x y z
N MET A 1 4.07 -19.98 -14.21
CA MET A 1 3.61 -18.89 -13.33
C MET A 1 3.12 -17.77 -14.24
N PRO A 2 1.86 -17.30 -14.13
CA PRO A 2 1.42 -16.15 -14.92
C PRO A 2 2.28 -14.93 -14.57
N GLU A 3 2.53 -14.08 -15.57
CA GLU A 3 3.23 -12.81 -15.35
C GLU A 3 2.49 -11.95 -14.32
N PRO A 4 3.20 -11.18 -13.48
CA PRO A 4 2.59 -10.40 -12.40
C PRO A 4 1.49 -9.46 -12.90
N GLN A 5 1.68 -8.85 -14.08
CA GLN A 5 0.65 -8.02 -14.73
C GLN A 5 -0.64 -8.81 -15.02
N ARG A 6 -0.52 -10.00 -15.60
CA ARG A 6 -1.66 -10.85 -15.92
C ARG A 6 -2.41 -11.29 -14.66
N ALA A 7 -1.67 -11.60 -13.60
CA ALA A 7 -2.27 -11.94 -12.30
C ALA A 7 -3.06 -10.77 -11.69
N ILE A 8 -2.56 -9.54 -11.86
CA ILE A 8 -3.26 -8.31 -11.41
C ILE A 8 -4.55 -8.10 -12.20
N GLU A 9 -4.49 -8.15 -13.53
CA GLU A 9 -5.65 -7.94 -14.42
C GLU A 9 -6.74 -9.01 -14.22
N GLU A 10 -6.34 -10.24 -13.91
CA GLU A 10 -7.26 -11.35 -13.61
C GLU A 10 -7.80 -11.31 -12.17
N SER A 11 -7.23 -10.48 -11.29
CA SER A 11 -7.64 -10.42 -9.88
C SER A 11 -9.07 -9.87 -9.71
N LEU A 12 -9.80 -10.43 -8.75
CA LEU A 12 -11.15 -9.95 -8.40
C LEU A 12 -11.14 -8.49 -7.92
N SER A 13 -10.06 -8.07 -7.24
CA SER A 13 -9.91 -6.69 -6.77
C SER A 13 -9.86 -5.71 -7.94
N TRP A 14 -9.10 -6.03 -8.99
CA TRP A 14 -9.01 -5.24 -10.22
C TRP A 14 -10.35 -5.11 -10.94
N ARG A 15 -11.04 -6.23 -11.14
CA ARG A 15 -12.37 -6.25 -11.78
C ARG A 15 -13.40 -5.45 -10.98
N ASN A 16 -13.42 -5.63 -9.66
CA ASN A 16 -14.31 -4.89 -8.77
C ASN A 16 -14.01 -3.39 -8.77
N ARG A 17 -12.74 -2.98 -8.91
CA ARG A 17 -12.35 -1.57 -9.02
C ARG A 17 -12.96 -0.92 -10.26
N ARG A 18 -12.86 -1.57 -11.43
CA ARG A 18 -13.48 -1.06 -12.68
C ARG A 18 -15.00 -0.94 -12.55
N ILE A 19 -15.66 -1.94 -11.96
CA ILE A 19 -17.10 -1.88 -11.66
C ILE A 19 -17.41 -0.71 -10.72
N ARG A 20 -16.61 -0.48 -9.67
CA ARG A 20 -16.78 0.65 -8.76
C ARG A 20 -16.55 1.99 -9.46
N ALA A 21 -15.52 2.12 -10.30
CA ALA A 21 -15.25 3.34 -11.06
C ALA A 21 -16.36 3.64 -12.08
N ALA A 22 -17.05 2.63 -12.60
CA ALA A 22 -18.24 2.82 -13.43
C ALA A 22 -19.47 3.32 -12.64
N ASN A 23 -19.54 3.02 -11.34
CA ASN A 23 -20.69 3.33 -10.47
C ASN A 23 -20.46 4.51 -9.51
N LEU A 24 -19.21 4.89 -9.28
CA LEU A 24 -18.81 5.98 -8.41
C LEU A 24 -18.07 7.02 -9.25
N PRO A 25 -18.26 8.33 -8.98
CA PRO A 25 -17.61 9.38 -9.74
C PRO A 25 -16.11 9.41 -9.42
N TYR A 26 -15.35 8.59 -10.13
CA TYR A 26 -13.90 8.71 -10.18
C TYR A 26 -13.57 9.97 -10.99
N PRO A 27 -12.68 10.83 -10.52
CA PRO A 27 -12.17 11.90 -11.36
C PRO A 27 -11.53 11.31 -12.62
N PRO A 28 -11.59 12.00 -13.78
CA PRO A 28 -10.98 11.53 -15.01
C PRO A 28 -9.50 11.15 -14.82
N GLY A 29 -9.07 10.01 -15.39
CA GLY A 29 -7.68 9.55 -15.33
C GLY A 29 -7.27 8.85 -14.03
N VAL A 30 -8.11 8.88 -13.00
CA VAL A 30 -7.77 8.30 -11.69
C VAL A 30 -7.75 6.78 -11.71
N LEU A 31 -8.66 6.15 -12.46
CA LEU A 31 -8.68 4.71 -12.62
C LEU A 31 -7.40 4.25 -13.33
N GLU A 32 -7.06 4.88 -14.46
CA GLU A 32 -5.84 4.59 -15.22
C GLU A 32 -4.59 4.79 -14.37
N ALA A 33 -4.54 5.85 -13.55
CA ALA A 33 -3.42 6.09 -12.64
C ALA A 33 -3.27 4.99 -11.58
N CYS A 34 -4.36 4.55 -10.96
CA CYS A 34 -4.31 3.42 -10.00
C CYS A 34 -3.89 2.12 -10.69
N GLU A 35 -4.36 1.89 -11.91
CA GLU A 35 -4.03 0.69 -12.68
C GLU A 35 -2.58 0.69 -13.17
N GLN A 36 -2.03 1.85 -13.51
CA GLN A 36 -0.61 2.00 -13.81
C GLN A 36 0.24 1.75 -12.57
N PHE A 37 -0.12 2.34 -11.45
CA PHE A 37 0.56 2.17 -10.18
C PHE A 37 0.66 0.70 -9.76
N ASP A 38 -0.43 -0.07 -9.80
CA ASP A 38 -0.43 -1.49 -9.45
C ASP A 38 0.51 -2.31 -10.35
N ARG A 39 0.64 -1.93 -11.63
CA ARG A 39 1.55 -2.60 -12.58
C ARG A 39 3.01 -2.31 -12.23
N ASP A 40 3.31 -1.08 -11.82
CA ASP A 40 4.66 -0.65 -11.48
C ASP A 40 5.09 -1.11 -10.07
N HIS A 41 4.10 -1.35 -9.18
CA HIS A 41 4.30 -1.75 -7.79
C HIS A 41 3.55 -3.05 -7.47
N SER A 42 4.08 -4.20 -7.90
CA SER A 42 3.39 -5.51 -7.78
C SER A 42 3.05 -5.94 -6.35
N ALA A 43 3.76 -5.40 -5.34
CA ALA A 43 3.49 -5.66 -3.92
C ALA A 43 2.37 -4.76 -3.35
N TRP A 44 1.83 -3.84 -4.14
CA TRP A 44 0.90 -2.82 -3.72
C TRP A 44 -0.38 -2.83 -4.56
N SER A 45 -1.45 -2.28 -3.97
CA SER A 45 -2.71 -2.06 -4.65
C SER A 45 -3.25 -0.68 -4.31
N ALA A 46 -3.26 0.22 -5.28
CA ALA A 46 -3.77 1.57 -5.19
C ALA A 46 -5.29 1.64 -5.35
N SER A 47 -5.90 2.68 -4.81
CA SER A 47 -7.30 2.99 -4.97
C SER A 47 -7.52 4.49 -4.77
N TRP A 48 -8.50 5.04 -5.48
CA TRP A 48 -9.01 6.36 -5.18
C TRP A 48 -9.83 6.33 -3.90
N MET A 49 -9.60 7.33 -3.07
CA MET A 49 -10.31 7.53 -1.83
C MET A 49 -10.96 8.91 -1.86
N PRO A 50 -12.31 9.02 -1.90
CA PRO A 50 -12.99 10.30 -1.86
C PRO A 50 -12.69 11.02 -0.55
N GLU A 51 -12.94 12.33 -0.49
CA GLU A 51 -12.83 13.10 0.75
C GLU A 51 -13.61 12.42 1.87
N ASN A 52 -13.01 12.36 3.06
CA ASN A 52 -13.69 11.90 4.26
C ASN A 52 -13.84 13.09 5.20
N THR A 53 -15.08 13.43 5.54
CA THR A 53 -15.42 14.50 6.47
C THR A 53 -15.92 13.96 7.81
N GLY A 54 -15.87 12.64 8.01
CA GLY A 54 -16.25 11.99 9.26
C GLY A 54 -15.35 12.45 10.41
N LYS A 55 -15.97 12.87 11.51
CA LYS A 55 -15.26 13.41 12.67
C LYS A 55 -14.24 12.41 13.23
N GLY A 56 -12.97 12.83 13.34
CA GLY A 56 -11.84 12.00 13.77
C GLY A 56 -11.25 11.10 12.67
N TRP A 57 -11.75 11.21 11.44
CA TRP A 57 -11.30 10.46 10.25
C TRP A 57 -11.13 11.38 9.05
N GLU A 58 -11.03 12.69 9.29
CA GLU A 58 -11.00 13.72 8.27
C GLU A 58 -9.76 13.55 7.39
N ARG A 59 -9.97 13.56 6.07
CA ARG A 59 -8.89 13.57 5.09
C ARG A 59 -9.36 14.13 3.77
N PRO A 60 -8.47 14.81 3.02
CA PRO A 60 -8.77 15.19 1.65
C PRO A 60 -8.99 13.95 0.77
N ALA A 61 -9.60 14.17 -0.39
CA ALA A 61 -9.62 13.18 -1.45
C ALA A 61 -8.19 12.92 -1.94
N GLY A 62 -7.89 11.68 -2.33
CA GLY A 62 -6.55 11.31 -2.78
C GLY A 62 -6.44 9.83 -3.12
N PHE A 63 -5.21 9.37 -3.29
CA PHE A 63 -4.87 7.98 -3.58
C PHE A 63 -4.41 7.28 -2.31
N GLY A 64 -4.87 6.05 -2.09
CA GLY A 64 -4.38 5.18 -1.05
C GLY A 64 -3.83 3.88 -1.64
N ALA A 65 -2.71 3.37 -1.14
CA ALA A 65 -2.18 2.07 -1.52
C ALA A 65 -2.00 1.18 -0.30
N ARG A 66 -2.38 -0.09 -0.47
CA ARG A 66 -2.18 -1.14 0.52
C ARG A 66 -1.18 -2.15 0.00
N ARG A 67 -0.27 -2.64 0.85
CA ARG A 67 0.50 -3.84 0.51
C ARG A 67 -0.36 -5.10 0.44
N THR A 68 -0.12 -5.92 -0.57
CA THR A 68 -0.87 -7.14 -0.87
C THR A 68 -0.28 -8.38 -0.20
N ASP A 69 1.02 -8.36 0.09
CA ASP A 69 1.77 -9.45 0.70
C ASP A 69 1.54 -9.61 2.22
N GLY A 70 0.73 -8.74 2.82
CA GLY A 70 0.30 -8.87 4.22
C GLY A 70 1.42 -8.66 5.24
N GLU A 71 2.61 -8.21 4.81
CA GLU A 71 3.65 -7.77 5.73
C GLU A 71 3.06 -6.71 6.65
N ARG A 72 3.29 -6.86 7.95
CA ARG A 72 2.74 -5.99 8.97
C ARG A 72 3.88 -5.10 9.47
N LEU A 73 3.91 -3.83 9.04
CA LEU A 73 4.80 -2.87 9.68
C LEU A 73 4.17 -2.42 11.00
N ARG A 74 4.96 -2.38 12.07
CA ARG A 74 4.56 -1.65 13.27
C ARG A 74 4.70 -0.15 13.00
N GLY A 75 3.66 0.63 13.32
CA GLY A 75 3.78 2.08 13.48
C GLY A 75 3.70 2.94 12.23
N CYS A 76 3.16 2.46 11.11
CA CYS A 76 2.99 3.30 9.93
C CYS A 76 1.51 3.55 9.64
N ASP A 77 0.96 4.54 10.33
CA ASP A 77 -0.34 5.11 10.00
C ASP A 77 -0.11 6.44 9.28
N ASP A 78 -0.70 6.56 8.09
CA ASP A 78 -0.96 7.88 7.50
C ASP A 78 -2.22 8.54 8.09
N PHE A 79 -2.96 7.89 9.01
CA PHE A 79 -4.28 8.39 9.43
C PHE A 79 -4.71 8.26 10.90
N ARG A 80 -3.88 7.84 11.88
CA ARG A 80 -4.34 7.87 13.29
C ARG A 80 -3.27 8.29 14.30
N PRO A 81 -3.60 9.23 15.20
CA PRO A 81 -3.02 9.28 16.53
C PRO A 81 -3.68 8.20 17.41
N GLY A 82 -2.87 7.36 18.06
CA GLY A 82 -3.29 6.67 19.31
C GLY A 82 -4.19 5.43 19.17
N LEU A 83 -3.70 4.37 18.55
CA LEU A 83 -4.22 3.01 18.79
C LEU A 83 -3.05 2.10 19.17
N ASP A 84 -3.29 1.20 20.12
CA ASP A 84 -2.32 0.26 20.70
C ASP A 84 -1.21 -0.20 19.73
N ASP A 85 0.05 -0.11 20.21
CA ASP A 85 1.28 -0.53 19.51
C ASP A 85 1.35 -2.05 19.23
N ASN A 86 0.35 -2.80 19.69
CA ASN A 86 0.27 -4.25 19.60
C ASN A 86 -0.69 -4.75 18.53
N VAL A 87 -1.40 -3.88 17.80
CA VAL A 87 -2.19 -4.31 16.64
C VAL A 87 -1.27 -4.41 15.43
N PRO A 88 -1.08 -5.59 14.83
CA PRO A 88 -0.27 -5.71 13.63
C PRO A 88 -1.00 -5.03 12.46
N ARG A 89 -0.39 -4.02 11.83
CA ARG A 89 -1.01 -3.23 10.77
C ARG A 89 -0.35 -3.50 9.43
N THR A 90 -1.17 -3.63 8.40
CA THR A 90 -0.67 -3.67 7.02
C THR A 90 -0.25 -2.26 6.60
N PRO A 91 0.93 -2.08 5.99
CA PRO A 91 1.38 -0.80 5.47
C PRO A 91 0.34 -0.21 4.54
N TRP A 92 0.01 1.05 4.82
CA TRP A 92 -0.93 1.84 4.05
C TRP A 92 -0.29 3.19 3.74
N ALA A 93 -0.15 3.50 2.45
CA ALA A 93 0.36 4.77 1.97
C ALA A 93 -0.80 5.63 1.44
N PHE A 94 -0.73 6.94 1.63
CA PHE A 94 -1.68 7.90 1.07
C PHE A 94 -1.01 9.09 0.40
N GLY A 95 -1.47 9.50 -0.77
CA GLY A 95 -1.00 10.69 -1.47
C GLY A 95 -2.16 11.55 -1.95
N ALA A 96 -2.03 12.87 -1.89
CA ALA A 96 -3.00 13.76 -2.55
C ALA A 96 -2.95 13.58 -4.08
N THR A 97 -1.77 13.22 -4.59
CA THR A 97 -1.51 12.87 -5.98
C THR A 97 -0.91 11.46 -6.10
N ILE A 98 -0.85 10.91 -7.31
CA ILE A 98 -0.17 9.63 -7.54
C ILE A 98 1.34 9.72 -7.26
N ALA A 99 1.96 10.87 -7.57
CA ALA A 99 3.38 11.11 -7.27
C ALA A 99 3.65 11.16 -5.76
N ASP A 100 2.74 11.73 -4.97
CA ASP A 100 2.84 11.68 -3.51
C ASP A 100 2.75 10.24 -2.99
N LEU A 101 1.88 9.43 -3.59
CA LEU A 101 1.72 8.03 -3.23
C LEU A 101 2.98 7.21 -3.55
N GLU A 102 3.55 7.39 -4.75
CA GLU A 102 4.80 6.76 -5.16
C GLU A 102 5.94 7.10 -4.22
N ARG A 103 6.08 8.38 -3.83
CA ARG A 103 7.08 8.82 -2.87
C ARG A 103 6.91 8.10 -1.53
N ARG A 104 5.68 8.01 -1.00
CA ARG A 104 5.44 7.31 0.28
C ARG A 104 5.70 5.81 0.18
N VAL A 105 5.33 5.18 -0.93
CA VAL A 105 5.65 3.76 -1.16
C VAL A 105 7.16 3.51 -1.22
N ALA A 106 7.93 4.41 -1.85
CA ALA A 106 9.38 4.32 -1.84
C ALA A 106 9.97 4.45 -0.42
N GLU A 107 9.43 5.36 0.40
CA GLU A 107 9.81 5.50 1.82
C GLU A 107 9.53 4.21 2.60
N PHE A 108 8.37 3.58 2.38
CA PHE A 108 8.02 2.30 2.99
C PHE A 108 8.94 1.16 2.57
N GLU A 109 9.24 1.05 1.29
CA GLU A 109 10.14 0.01 0.76
C GLU A 109 11.57 0.19 1.30
N ALA A 110 12.03 1.42 1.47
CA ALA A 110 13.30 1.72 2.11
C ALA A 110 13.32 1.26 3.58
N LEU A 111 12.25 1.52 4.35
CA LEU A 111 12.14 1.07 5.74
C LEU A 111 12.17 -0.46 5.85
N ILE A 112 11.44 -1.15 4.97
CA ILE A 112 11.42 -2.63 4.93
C ILE A 112 12.81 -3.18 4.61
N ALA A 113 13.50 -2.58 3.63
CA ALA A 113 14.87 -2.98 3.29
C ALA A 113 15.84 -2.76 4.47
N MET A 114 15.69 -1.64 5.19
CA MET A 114 16.48 -1.36 6.40
C MET A 114 16.20 -2.36 7.53
N GLU A 115 14.94 -2.70 7.79
CA GLU A 115 14.56 -3.69 8.81
C GLU A 115 15.08 -5.09 8.46
N ALA A 116 14.98 -5.50 7.20
CA ALA A 116 15.52 -6.77 6.72
C ALA A 116 17.05 -6.82 6.87
N ASP A 117 17.76 -5.74 6.54
CA ASP A 117 19.21 -5.65 6.72
C ASP A 117 19.62 -5.67 8.20
N LEU A 118 18.91 -4.93 9.05
CA LEU A 118 19.14 -4.94 10.50
C LEU A 118 18.92 -6.33 11.09
N THR A 119 17.82 -6.99 10.72
CA THR A 119 17.51 -8.37 11.14
C THR A 119 18.62 -9.33 10.71
N ARG A 120 19.09 -9.22 9.47
CA ARG A 120 20.20 -10.03 8.94
C ARG A 120 21.51 -9.80 9.72
N ARG A 121 21.80 -8.57 10.13
CA ARG A 121 23.02 -8.24 10.91
C ARG A 121 22.94 -8.69 12.37
N LEU A 122 21.76 -8.58 12.99
CA LEU A 122 21.56 -8.87 14.41
C LEU A 122 21.29 -10.35 14.70
N THR A 123 20.85 -11.13 13.72
CA THR A 123 20.71 -12.59 13.88
C THR A 123 22.09 -13.23 13.76
N PRO A 124 22.70 -13.76 14.85
CA PRO A 124 23.97 -14.47 14.74
C PRO A 124 23.75 -15.72 13.89
N ARG A 125 24.77 -16.17 13.16
CA ARG A 125 24.79 -17.52 12.56
C ARG A 125 24.74 -18.56 13.68
N ILE A 126 23.55 -18.93 14.15
CA ILE A 126 23.30 -20.09 15.05
C ILE A 126 23.45 -21.39 14.23
N GLY A 127 24.57 -21.54 13.53
CA GLY A 127 24.82 -22.66 12.62
C GLY A 127 26.30 -23.01 12.46
N GLY A 128 27.16 -22.49 13.34
CA GLY A 128 28.61 -22.69 13.30
C GLY A 128 29.18 -23.16 14.64
N ILE A 129 28.55 -24.15 15.27
CA ILE A 129 29.25 -25.01 16.23
C ILE A 129 29.09 -26.43 15.71
N ARG A 130 30.12 -26.90 15.01
CA ARG A 130 30.43 -28.32 14.84
C ARG A 130 31.79 -28.54 15.47
#